data_AF-Q65H83-F1
#
_entry.id   AF-Q65H83-F1
#
_cell.length_a   1.000
_cell.length_b   1.000
_cell.length_c   1.000
_cell.angle_alpha   90.00
_cell.angle_beta   90.00
_cell.angle_gamma   90.00
#
_symmetry.space_group_name_H-M   'P 1'
#
loop_
_entity.id
_entity.type
_entity.pdbx_description
1 polymer ?
#
loop_
_entity_poly.entity_id
_entity_poly.type
_entity_poly.pdbx_seq_one_letter_code
_entity_poly.pdbx_strand_id
1 'polypeptide(L)'
;MSHASTLNHIHSTINQKLADVERRIERVKTAKKGIEKEHETGIVEIRQILHPHLNSHWTGDFANDFDGERDEAHTSMYNIVNGKYEGYISQLERKIFALEVEKHSLELAGAAAKEADHLLSLGEKAVDQLSDKIRSIKNSWSWF
;
A
#
# COMPACT_ATOMS: atom_id res chain seq x y z
N MET A 1 8.07 -14.51 -34.36
CA MET A 1 6.72 -14.29 -33.81
C MET A 1 6.03 -13.21 -34.63
N SER A 2 4.72 -13.34 -34.90
CA SER A 2 3.96 -12.27 -35.58
C SER A 2 3.67 -11.11 -34.60
N HIS A 3 3.43 -9.90 -35.13
CA HIS A 3 3.01 -8.76 -34.30
C HIS A 3 1.73 -9.06 -33.50
N ALA A 4 0.77 -9.76 -34.10
CA ALA A 4 -0.45 -10.22 -33.42
C ALA A 4 -0.15 -11.12 -32.21
N SER A 5 0.71 -12.14 -32.38
CA SER A 5 1.09 -13.02 -31.27
C SER A 5 1.83 -12.29 -30.16
N THR A 6 2.64 -11.29 -30.52
CA THR A 6 3.39 -10.45 -29.57
C THR A 6 2.44 -9.56 -28.77
N LEU A 7 1.48 -8.91 -29.44
CA LEU A 7 0.49 -8.04 -28.79
C LEU A 7 -0.44 -8.82 -27.87
N ASN A 8 -0.91 -10.00 -28.28
CA ASN A 8 -1.69 -10.87 -27.41
C ASN A 8 -0.93 -11.24 -26.13
N HIS A 9 0.36 -11.54 -26.23
CA HIS A 9 1.19 -11.84 -25.06
C HIS A 9 1.40 -10.61 -24.17
N ILE A 10 1.63 -9.43 -24.76
CA ILE A 10 1.69 -8.16 -24.03
C ILE A 10 0.39 -7.92 -23.26
N HIS A 11 -0.78 -8.02 -23.92
CA HIS A 11 -2.07 -7.82 -23.27
C HIS A 11 -2.29 -8.78 -22.10
N SER A 12 -2.04 -10.07 -22.29
CA SER A 12 -2.17 -11.07 -21.24
C SER A 12 -1.27 -10.73 -20.04
N THR A 13 -0.02 -10.33 -20.29
CA THR A 13 0.94 -9.98 -19.25
C THR A 13 0.54 -8.71 -18.49
N ILE A 14 0.09 -7.66 -19.20
CA ILE A 14 -0.43 -6.42 -18.57
C ILE A 14 -1.56 -6.75 -17.63
N ASN A 15 -2.57 -7.47 -18.13
CA ASN A 15 -3.77 -7.75 -17.36
C ASN A 15 -3.46 -8.58 -16.12
N GLN A 16 -2.57 -9.57 -16.24
CA GLN A 16 -2.12 -10.36 -15.10
C GLN A 16 -1.38 -9.49 -14.06
N LYS A 17 -0.45 -8.64 -14.50
CA LYS A 17 0.30 -7.76 -13.60
C LYS A 17 -0.60 -6.71 -12.95
N LEU A 18 -1.53 -6.14 -13.70
CA LEU A 18 -2.48 -5.15 -13.19
C LEU A 18 -3.34 -5.76 -12.08
N ALA A 19 -3.90 -6.95 -12.32
CA ALA A 19 -4.67 -7.68 -11.31
C ALA A 19 -3.82 -8.03 -10.08
N ASP A 20 -2.53 -8.35 -10.26
CA ASP A 20 -1.64 -8.61 -9.13
C ASP A 20 -1.36 -7.35 -8.29
N VAL A 21 -1.04 -6.24 -8.95
CA VAL A 21 -0.80 -4.95 -8.29
C VAL A 21 -2.04 -4.47 -7.56
N GLU A 22 -3.23 -4.59 -8.16
CA GLU A 22 -4.50 -4.24 -7.51
C GLU A 22 -4.74 -5.07 -6.24
N ARG A 23 -4.54 -6.38 -6.29
CA ARG A 23 -4.63 -7.24 -5.09
C ARG A 23 -3.62 -6.83 -4.02
N ARG A 24 -2.40 -6.46 -4.40
CA ARG A 24 -1.36 -6.00 -3.47
C ARG A 24 -1.74 -4.66 -2.84
N ILE A 25 -2.27 -3.71 -3.62
CA ILE A 25 -2.78 -2.42 -3.11
C ILE A 25 -3.86 -2.67 -2.06
N GLU A 26 -4.87 -3.48 -2.39
CA GLU A 26 -5.97 -3.77 -1.46
C GLU A 26 -5.47 -4.43 -0.18
N ARG A 27 -4.59 -5.42 -0.28
CA ARG A 27 -3.98 -6.06 0.90
C ARG A 27 -3.25 -5.06 1.80
N VAL A 28 -2.50 -4.12 1.23
CA VAL A 28 -1.77 -3.10 2.00
C VAL A 28 -2.74 -2.07 2.60
N LYS A 29 -3.80 -1.68 1.88
CA LYS A 29 -4.87 -0.81 2.40
C LYS A 29 -5.62 -1.46 3.56
N THR A 30 -5.95 -2.75 3.47
CA THR A 30 -6.56 -3.51 4.58
C THR A 30 -5.64 -3.57 5.79
N ALA A 31 -4.34 -3.84 5.58
CA ALA A 31 -3.36 -3.87 6.67
C ALA A 31 -3.24 -2.49 7.34
N LYS A 32 -3.21 -1.40 6.56
CA LYS A 32 -3.18 -0.03 7.08
C LYS A 32 -4.38 0.25 7.98
N LYS A 33 -5.59 -0.04 7.50
CA LYS A 33 -6.83 0.12 8.30
C LYS A 33 -6.79 -0.68 9.61
N GLY A 34 -6.24 -1.89 9.59
CA GLY A 34 -6.06 -2.70 10.80
C GLY A 34 -5.13 -2.04 11.82
N ILE A 35 -3.99 -1.52 11.36
CA ILE A 35 -3.02 -0.81 12.20
C ILE A 35 -3.58 0.52 12.73
N GLU A 36 -4.30 1.27 11.91
CA GLU A 36 -4.98 2.51 12.32
C GLU A 36 -6.00 2.26 13.43
N LYS A 37 -6.82 1.21 13.27
CA LYS A 37 -7.79 0.82 14.31
C LYS A 37 -7.10 0.45 15.62
N GLU A 38 -6.04 -0.36 15.56
CA GLU A 38 -5.29 -0.76 16.75
C GLU A 38 -4.60 0.44 17.41
N HIS A 39 -4.09 1.38 16.62
CA HIS A 39 -3.54 2.64 17.10
C HIS A 39 -4.58 3.48 17.84
N GLU A 40 -5.78 3.64 17.28
CA GLU A 40 -6.90 4.34 17.93
C GLU A 40 -7.30 3.67 19.25
N THR A 41 -7.40 2.32 19.27
CA THR A 41 -7.66 1.56 20.48
C THR A 41 -6.57 1.78 21.52
N GLY A 42 -5.29 1.70 21.14
CA GLY A 42 -4.16 1.94 22.04
C GLY A 42 -4.16 3.36 22.63
N ILE A 43 -4.54 4.38 21.85
CA ILE A 43 -4.70 5.75 22.38
C ILE A 43 -5.79 5.81 23.45
N VAL A 44 -6.91 5.11 23.27
CA VAL A 44 -8.00 5.07 24.26
C VAL A 44 -7.54 4.35 25.54
N GLU A 45 -6.87 3.21 25.41
CA GLU A 45 -6.35 2.43 26.54
C GLU A 45 -5.31 3.22 27.35
N ILE A 46 -4.38 3.93 26.70
CA ILE A 46 -3.42 4.83 27.35
C ILE A 46 -4.14 5.87 28.22
N ARG A 47 -5.22 6.47 27.71
CA ARG A 47 -5.97 7.47 28.48
C ARG A 47 -6.64 6.87 29.71
N GLN A 48 -7.14 5.63 29.61
CA GLN A 48 -7.79 4.94 30.71
C GLN A 48 -6.82 4.58 31.83
N ILE A 49 -5.56 4.26 31.49
CA ILE A 49 -4.51 4.02 32.48
C ILE A 49 -4.39 5.21 33.42
N LEU A 50 -4.40 6.44 32.91
CA LEU A 50 -4.28 7.66 33.72
C LEU A 50 -5.53 8.05 34.52
N HIS A 51 -6.69 7.43 34.26
CA HIS A 51 -7.96 7.79 34.89
C HIS A 51 -8.66 6.57 35.52
N PRO A 52 -8.00 5.86 36.46
CA PRO A 52 -8.63 4.73 37.13
C PRO A 52 -9.75 5.20 38.06
N HIS A 53 -10.85 4.46 38.12
CA HIS A 53 -11.91 4.69 39.10
C HIS A 53 -11.47 4.20 40.48
N LEU A 54 -10.69 5.02 41.18
CA LEU A 54 -10.26 4.76 42.56
C LEU A 54 -11.21 5.40 43.55
N ASN A 55 -11.46 4.73 44.67
CA ASN A 55 -12.25 5.31 45.76
C ASN A 55 -11.41 6.31 46.57
N SER A 56 -12.07 7.18 47.33
CA SER A 56 -11.40 8.21 48.17
C SER A 56 -10.54 7.66 49.31
N HIS A 57 -10.54 6.34 49.54
CA HIS A 57 -9.77 5.68 50.60
C HIS A 57 -8.46 5.09 50.07
N TRP A 58 -8.19 5.21 48.75
CA TRP A 58 -6.95 4.78 48.12
C TRP A 58 -5.81 5.76 48.43
N THR A 59 -5.15 5.56 49.58
CA THR A 59 -4.10 6.45 50.11
C THR A 59 -2.98 5.65 50.78
N GLY A 60 -1.84 6.29 51.05
CA GLY A 60 -0.68 5.68 51.70
C GLY A 60 0.28 5.00 50.71
N ASP A 61 1.27 4.27 51.22
CA ASP A 61 2.37 3.72 50.42
C ASP A 61 1.91 2.80 49.28
N PHE A 62 0.87 2.00 49.53
CA PHE A 62 0.27 1.14 48.49
C PHE A 62 -0.33 1.95 47.32
N ALA A 63 -0.91 3.12 47.60
CA ALA A 63 -1.42 4.01 46.55
C ALA A 63 -0.27 4.61 45.72
N ASN A 64 0.84 4.96 46.37
CA ASN A 64 2.03 5.50 45.71
C ASN A 64 2.70 4.45 44.81
N ASP A 65 2.82 3.20 45.28
CA ASP A 65 3.39 2.10 44.48
C ASP A 65 2.52 1.82 43.24
N PHE A 66 1.19 1.78 43.41
CA PHE A 66 0.24 1.63 42.31
C PHE A 66 0.36 2.76 41.27
N ASP A 67 0.51 4.00 41.73
CA ASP A 67 0.71 5.16 40.85
C ASP A 67 2.03 5.04 40.05
N GLY A 68 3.09 4.54 40.69
CA GLY A 68 4.38 4.27 40.04
C GLY A 68 4.27 3.22 38.93
N GLU A 69 3.67 2.06 39.23
CA GLU A 69 3.44 0.98 38.24
C GLU A 69 2.58 1.47 37.06
N ARG A 70 1.56 2.30 37.35
CA ARG A 70 0.70 2.89 36.33
C ARG A 70 1.47 3.85 35.41
N ASP A 71 2.32 4.70 35.96
CA ASP A 71 3.09 5.66 35.16
C ASP A 71 4.13 4.96 34.27
N GLU A 72 4.72 3.86 34.75
CA GLU A 72 5.58 2.98 33.95
C GLU A 72 4.82 2.29 32.80
N ALA A 73 3.62 1.76 33.09
CA ALA A 73 2.74 1.15 32.09
C ALA A 73 2.31 2.17 31.03
N HIS A 74 1.89 3.37 31.46
CA HIS A 74 1.53 4.48 30.58
C HIS A 74 2.70 4.84 29.66
N THR A 75 3.90 5.03 30.21
CA THR A 75 5.10 5.40 29.44
C THR A 75 5.44 4.34 28.40
N SER A 76 5.37 3.06 28.79
CA SER A 76 5.64 1.95 27.88
C SER A 76 4.64 1.88 26.73
N MET A 77 3.34 2.03 27.02
CA MET A 77 2.30 2.03 25.99
C MET A 77 2.38 3.27 25.10
N TYR A 78 2.64 4.45 25.67
CA TYR A 78 2.81 5.69 24.91
C TYR A 78 3.92 5.57 23.87
N ASN A 79 5.07 4.99 24.24
CA ASN A 79 6.19 4.78 23.32
C ASN A 79 5.86 3.79 22.19
N ILE A 80 5.04 2.78 22.47
CA ILE A 80 4.60 1.81 21.45
C ILE A 80 3.61 2.48 20.49
N VAL A 81 2.57 3.10 21.03
CA VAL A 81 1.47 3.72 20.26
C VAL A 81 2.00 4.86 19.40
N ASN A 82 2.67 5.86 19.99
CA ASN A 82 3.13 7.04 19.25
C ASN A 82 4.44 6.82 18.50
N GLY A 83 5.22 5.78 18.82
CA GLY A 83 6.48 5.50 18.13
C GLY A 83 6.33 4.49 16.99
N LYS A 84 5.78 3.30 17.28
CA LYS A 84 5.83 2.16 16.35
C LYS A 84 4.68 2.20 15.35
N TYR A 85 3.46 2.50 15.78
CA TYR A 85 2.29 2.48 14.90
C TYR A 85 2.35 3.56 13.82
N GLU A 86 2.71 4.79 14.16
CA GLU A 86 2.92 5.87 13.17
C GLU A 86 3.99 5.50 12.14
N GLY A 87 5.08 4.87 12.59
CA GLY A 87 6.14 4.37 11.72
C GLY A 87 5.66 3.28 10.76
N TYR A 88 4.79 2.38 11.21
CA TYR A 88 4.19 1.35 10.35
C TYR A 88 3.19 1.92 9.35
N ILE A 89 2.31 2.84 9.78
CA ILE A 89 1.37 3.53 8.91
C ILE A 89 2.11 4.23 7.79
N SER A 90 3.15 5.00 8.13
CA SER A 90 4.00 5.70 7.16
C SER A 90 4.68 4.74 6.15
N GLN A 91 5.12 3.57 6.59
CA GLN A 91 5.70 2.55 5.71
C GLN A 91 4.67 1.97 4.75
N LEU A 92 3.45 1.70 5.23
CA LEU A 92 2.36 1.20 4.40
C LEU A 92 1.91 2.23 3.36
N GLU A 93 1.84 3.50 3.72
CA GLU A 93 1.52 4.59 2.79
C GLU A 93 2.53 4.71 1.64
N ARG A 94 3.82 4.69 1.95
CA ARG A 94 4.87 4.67 0.92
C ARG A 94 4.75 3.47 -0.01
N LYS A 95 4.37 2.31 0.53
CA LYS A 95 4.16 1.09 -0.26
C LYS A 95 2.92 1.18 -1.14
N ILE A 96 1.82 1.75 -0.65
CA ILE A 96 0.62 2.02 -1.45
C ILE A 96 0.99 2.95 -2.61
N PHE A 97 1.68 4.05 -2.32
CA PHE A 97 2.11 5.00 -3.35
C PHE A 97 2.95 4.34 -4.44
N ALA A 98 3.97 3.56 -4.05
CA ALA A 98 4.81 2.85 -5.02
C ALA A 98 4.00 1.87 -5.91
N LEU A 99 3.04 1.15 -5.32
CA LEU A 99 2.16 0.25 -6.06
C LEU A 99 1.18 1.01 -6.98
N GLU A 100 0.69 2.18 -6.57
CA GLU A 100 -0.17 3.03 -7.39
C GLU A 100 0.59 3.61 -8.60
N VAL A 101 1.87 3.97 -8.42
CA VAL A 101 2.76 4.33 -9.53
C VAL A 101 2.98 3.14 -10.48
N GLU A 102 3.21 1.94 -9.95
CA GLU A 102 3.35 0.71 -10.75
C GLU A 102 2.07 0.43 -11.57
N LYS A 103 0.89 0.53 -10.91
CA LYS A 103 -0.42 0.38 -11.55
C LYS A 103 -0.59 1.37 -12.70
N HIS A 104 -0.30 2.65 -12.47
CA HIS A 104 -0.47 3.68 -13.49
C HIS A 104 0.43 3.43 -14.72
N SER A 105 1.67 2.99 -14.50
CA SER A 105 2.57 2.60 -15.59
C SER A 105 2.02 1.45 -16.44
N LEU A 106 1.45 0.43 -15.79
CA LEU A 106 0.81 -0.71 -16.47
C LEU A 106 -0.43 -0.27 -17.26
N GLU A 107 -1.23 0.65 -16.74
CA GLU A 107 -2.40 1.21 -17.44
C GLU A 107 -1.99 1.98 -18.70
N LEU A 108 -0.93 2.79 -18.63
CA LEU A 108 -0.35 3.48 -19.79
C LEU A 108 0.16 2.50 -20.84
N ALA A 109 0.84 1.44 -20.43
CA ALA A 109 1.25 0.37 -21.34
C ALA A 109 0.05 -0.35 -21.96
N GLY A 110 -1.04 -0.52 -21.20
CA GLY A 110 -2.30 -1.09 -21.68
C GLY A 110 -2.96 -0.23 -22.75
N ALA A 111 -2.96 1.09 -22.57
CA ALA A 111 -3.44 2.04 -23.58
C ALA A 111 -2.59 1.99 -24.85
N ALA A 112 -1.26 1.95 -24.70
CA ALA A 112 -0.33 1.82 -25.81
C ALA A 112 -0.50 0.51 -26.59
N ALA A 113 -0.79 -0.60 -25.91
CA ALA A 113 -1.04 -1.89 -26.54
C ALA A 113 -2.35 -1.89 -27.35
N LYS A 114 -3.42 -1.26 -26.83
CA LYS A 114 -4.68 -1.07 -27.57
C LYS A 114 -4.49 -0.24 -28.84
N GLU A 115 -3.64 0.79 -28.79
CA GLU A 115 -3.30 1.58 -29.97
C GLU A 115 -2.51 0.75 -31.00
N ALA A 116 -1.59 -0.10 -30.54
CA ALA A 116 -0.88 -1.02 -31.41
C ALA A 116 -1.82 -2.06 -32.06
N ASP A 117 -2.83 -2.56 -31.37
CA ASP A 117 -3.88 -3.41 -31.96
C ASP A 117 -4.64 -2.67 -33.08
N HIS A 118 -4.94 -1.39 -32.87
CA HIS A 118 -5.57 -0.57 -33.91
C HIS A 118 -4.66 -0.41 -35.14
N LEU A 119 -3.38 -0.12 -34.95
CA LEU A 119 -2.41 -0.02 -36.05
C LEU A 119 -2.24 -1.36 -36.79
N LEU A 120 -2.21 -2.48 -36.07
CA LEU A 120 -2.18 -3.82 -36.67
C LEU A 120 -3.41 -4.07 -37.56
N SER A 121 -4.59 -3.56 -37.18
CA SER A 121 -5.81 -3.69 -37.98
C SER A 121 -5.77 -2.91 -39.31
N LEU A 122 -4.93 -1.87 -39.40
CA LEU A 122 -4.72 -1.08 -40.62
C LEU A 122 -3.74 -1.74 -41.61
N GLY A 123 -3.03 -2.79 -41.20
CA GLY A 123 -2.14 -3.57 -42.06
C GLY A 123 -0.89 -2.81 -42.52
N GLU A 124 -0.47 -3.06 -43.77
CA GLU A 124 0.81 -2.59 -44.33
C GLU A 124 1.07 -1.09 -44.19
N LYS A 125 0.02 -0.26 -44.22
CA LYS A 125 0.13 1.21 -44.13
C LYS A 125 0.64 1.71 -42.78
N ALA A 126 0.64 0.88 -41.74
CA ALA A 126 0.96 1.27 -40.37
C ALA A 126 2.04 0.40 -39.71
N VAL A 127 2.74 -0.46 -40.47
CA VAL A 127 3.70 -1.45 -39.91
C VAL A 127 4.87 -0.80 -39.18
N ASP A 128 5.38 0.33 -39.67
CA ASP A 128 6.47 1.06 -39.01
C ASP A 128 6.03 1.64 -37.67
N GLN A 129 4.86 2.29 -37.65
CA GLN A 129 4.26 2.86 -36.43
C GLN A 129 3.94 1.78 -35.39
N LEU A 130 3.43 0.63 -35.87
CA LEU A 130 3.17 -0.55 -35.05
C LEU A 130 4.46 -1.05 -34.38
N SER A 131 5.55 -1.16 -35.16
CA SER A 131 6.84 -1.64 -34.66
C SER A 131 7.41 -0.71 -33.58
N ASP A 132 7.32 0.60 -33.78
CA ASP A 132 7.77 1.59 -32.80
C ASP A 132 6.93 1.60 -31.54
N LYS A 133 5.61 1.41 -31.64
CA LYS A 133 4.74 1.29 -30.47
C LYS A 133 5.04 0.03 -29.65
N ILE A 134 5.27 -1.12 -30.30
CA ILE A 134 5.68 -2.35 -29.62
C ILE A 134 7.02 -2.15 -28.89
N ARG A 135 7.97 -1.44 -29.49
CA ARG A 135 9.25 -1.08 -28.82
C ARG A 135 9.02 -0.17 -27.63
N SER A 136 8.17 0.84 -27.76
CA SER A 136 7.81 1.76 -26.67
C SER A 136 7.21 1.03 -25.47
N ILE A 137 6.30 0.08 -25.71
CA ILE A 137 5.71 -0.76 -24.64
C ILE A 137 6.77 -1.63 -23.96
N LYS A 138 7.68 -2.23 -24.75
CA LYS A 138 8.76 -3.03 -24.17
C LYS A 138 9.69 -2.19 -23.32
N ASN A 139 10.02 -0.98 -23.77
CA ASN A 139 10.91 -0.06 -23.06
C ASN A 139 10.26 0.52 -21.80
N SER A 140 8.95 0.77 -21.79
CA SER A 140 8.24 1.24 -20.59
C SER A 140 8.17 0.17 -19.50
N TRP A 141 8.33 -1.10 -19.86
CA TRP A 141 8.42 -2.21 -18.91
C TRP A 141 9.83 -2.60 -18.53
N SER A 142 10.83 -2.40 -19.40
CA SER A 142 12.21 -2.83 -19.18
C SER A 142 12.97 -1.93 -18.20
N TRP A 143 12.26 -1.27 -17.28
CA TRP A 143 12.83 -0.46 -16.19
C TRP A 143 12.56 -1.05 -14.80
N PHE A 144 12.48 -2.39 -14.74
CA PHE A 144 12.81 -3.24 -13.60
C PHE A 144 13.47 -4.53 -14.11
#